data_AF-A0AAP4Y2L0-F1
#
_entry.id   AF-A0AAP4Y2L0-F1
#
_cell.length_a   1.000
_cell.length_b   1.000
_cell.length_c   1.000
_cell.angle_alpha   90.00
_cell.angle_beta   90.00
_cell.angle_gamma   90.00
#
_symmetry.space_group_name_H-M   'P 1'
#
loop_
_entity.id
_entity.type
_entity.pdbx_description
1 polymer ?
#
loop_
_entity_poly.entity_id
_entity_poly.type
_entity_poly.pdbx_seq_one_letter_code
_entity_poly.pdbx_strand_id
1 'polypeptide(L)'
;MTKHFFDEDGRRWKAWRASRDVYWPDPDVQPPEKTEYDSVIFVCFSDPHQPQRRAFMPVGAFDGLDPEALREEFVDATPEPAPH
;
A
#
# COMPACT_ATOMS: atom_id res chain seq x y z
N MET A 1 -11.75 -3.85 -1.52
CA MET A 1 -11.26 -4.65 -2.66
C MET A 1 -9.82 -5.04 -2.38
N THR A 2 -9.42 -6.25 -2.73
CA THR A 2 -8.07 -6.79 -2.47
C THR A 2 -7.49 -7.28 -3.78
N LYS A 3 -6.24 -6.90 -4.07
CA LYS A 3 -5.50 -7.34 -5.26
C LYS A 3 -4.22 -8.06 -4.85
N HIS A 4 -3.75 -8.97 -5.69
CA HIS A 4 -2.50 -9.72 -5.47
C HIS A 4 -1.59 -9.53 -6.67
N PHE A 5 -0.29 -9.47 -6.43
CA PHE A 5 0.73 -9.42 -7.47
C PHE A 5 2.02 -10.08 -6.97
N PHE A 6 2.97 -10.26 -7.88
CA PHE A 6 4.32 -10.73 -7.58
C PHE A 6 5.31 -9.61 -7.87
N ASP A 7 6.34 -9.44 -7.04
CA ASP A 7 7.44 -8.54 -7.39
C ASP A 7 8.47 -9.23 -8.29
N GLU A 8 9.56 -8.51 -8.61
CA GLU A 8 10.64 -9.01 -9.47
C GLU A 8 11.38 -10.22 -8.88
N ASP A 9 11.39 -10.34 -7.54
CA ASP A 9 11.99 -11.47 -6.82
C ASP A 9 11.04 -12.68 -6.71
N GLY A 10 9.84 -12.59 -7.30
CA GLY A 10 8.81 -13.62 -7.23
C GLY A 10 8.10 -13.69 -5.88
N ARG A 11 8.27 -12.69 -5.01
CA ARG A 11 7.57 -12.61 -3.72
C ARG A 11 6.12 -12.21 -3.95
N ARG A 12 5.22 -12.81 -3.17
CA ARG A 12 3.78 -12.60 -3.30
C ARG A 12 3.32 -11.47 -2.39
N TRP A 13 2.75 -10.45 -3.00
CA TRP A 13 2.22 -9.28 -2.32
C TRP A 13 0.69 -9.22 -2.41
N LYS A 14 0.09 -8.64 -1.39
CA LYS A 14 -1.33 -8.32 -1.33
C LYS A 14 -1.47 -6.83 -1.12
N ALA A 15 -2.25 -6.18 -1.98
CA ALA A 15 -2.60 -4.79 -1.87
C ALA A 15 -4.09 -4.66 -1.51
N TRP A 16 -4.43 -3.74 -0.61
CA TRP A 16 -5.82 -3.38 -0.35
C TRP A 16 -5.95 -1.91 0.00
N ARG A 17 -7.10 -1.34 -0.37
CA ARG A 17 -7.52 -0.03 0.12
C ARG A 17 -7.85 -0.11 1.60
N ALA A 18 -7.13 0.64 2.43
CA ALA A 18 -7.48 0.91 3.80
C ALA A 18 -8.44 2.11 3.85
N SER A 19 -9.50 2.02 4.66
CA SER A 19 -10.36 3.19 4.93
C SER A 19 -9.52 4.27 5.60
N ARG A 20 -9.87 5.54 5.40
CA ARG A 20 -9.31 6.68 6.13
C ARG A 20 -9.33 6.48 7.66
N ASP A 21 -10.32 5.72 8.16
CA ASP A 21 -10.47 5.41 9.59
C ASP A 21 -9.50 4.34 10.11
N VAL A 22 -8.92 3.53 9.20
CA VAL A 22 -7.82 2.61 9.51
C VAL A 22 -6.52 3.35 9.18
N TYR A 23 -6.36 4.49 9.86
CA TYR A 23 -5.11 5.23 9.94
C TYR A 23 -4.49 4.84 11.27
N TRP A 24 -3.35 4.14 11.23
CA TRP A 24 -2.48 4.13 12.40
C TRP A 24 -1.65 5.41 12.32
N PRO A 25 -1.87 6.39 13.22
CA PRO A 25 -1.06 7.59 13.21
C PRO A 25 0.35 7.17 13.59
N ASP A 26 1.25 7.19 12.62
CA ASP A 26 2.53 7.78 12.92
C ASP A 26 2.22 9.28 13.15
N PRO A 27 2.30 9.80 14.38
CA PRO A 27 1.87 11.16 14.71
C PRO A 27 2.68 12.22 13.94
N ASP A 28 3.83 11.84 13.38
CA ASP A 28 4.72 12.71 12.63
C ASP A 28 4.42 12.71 11.12
N VAL A 29 3.61 11.77 10.63
CA VAL A 29 3.22 11.70 9.21
C VAL A 29 1.89 12.40 9.02
N GLN A 30 1.90 13.70 8.72
CA GLN A 30 0.68 14.38 8.30
C GLN A 30 0.10 13.68 7.06
N PRO A 31 -1.14 13.14 7.12
CA PRO A 31 -1.78 12.68 5.91
C PRO A 31 -1.92 13.88 4.96
N PRO A 32 -1.81 13.69 3.64
CA PRO A 32 -2.14 14.77 2.71
C PRO A 32 -3.55 15.29 3.06
N GLU A 33 -3.69 16.60 3.27
CA GLU A 33 -4.94 17.25 3.73
C GLU A 33 -6.15 17.04 2.79
N LYS A 34 -5.97 16.30 1.71
CA LYS A 34 -6.93 16.12 0.62
C LYS A 34 -7.81 14.92 0.91
N THR A 35 -9.10 15.18 1.11
CA THR A 35 -10.20 14.20 1.20
C THR A 35 -10.39 13.35 -0.06
N GLU A 36 -9.55 13.55 -1.07
CA GLU A 36 -9.64 12.98 -2.42
C GLU A 36 -8.69 11.78 -2.62
N TYR A 37 -8.01 11.31 -1.57
CA TYR A 37 -7.06 10.21 -1.66
C TYR A 37 -7.45 9.00 -0.78
N ASP A 38 -7.30 7.81 -1.34
CA ASP A 38 -7.32 6.50 -0.69
C ASP A 38 -5.91 6.13 -0.21
N SER A 39 -5.83 5.41 0.91
CA SER A 39 -4.59 4.75 1.36
C SER A 39 -4.58 3.31 0.86
N VAL A 40 -3.50 2.89 0.22
CA VAL A 40 -3.28 1.51 -0.24
C VAL A 40 -2.15 0.90 0.58
N ILE A 41 -2.41 -0.25 1.20
CA ILE A 41 -1.43 -0.99 1.99
C ILE A 41 -0.98 -2.22 1.21
N PHE A 42 0.33 -2.45 1.20
CA PHE A 42 0.99 -3.59 0.56
C PHE A 42 1.65 -4.46 1.63
N VAL A 43 1.31 -5.75 1.66
CA VAL A 43 1.92 -6.72 2.58
C VAL A 43 2.42 -7.94 1.84
N CYS A 44 3.65 -8.35 2.17
CA CYS A 44 4.27 -9.55 1.64
C CYS A 44 3.76 -10.78 2.40
N PHE A 45 3.27 -11.78 1.67
CA PHE A 45 2.78 -13.04 2.25
C PHE A 45 3.83 -14.14 2.19
N SER A 46 4.77 -14.04 1.26
CA SER A 46 5.85 -15.02 1.10
C SER A 46 7.04 -14.77 2.03
N ASP A 47 7.18 -13.55 2.54
CA ASP A 47 8.25 -13.17 3.47
C ASP A 47 7.71 -12.17 4.52
N PRO A 48 7.43 -12.64 5.75
CA PRO A 48 6.90 -11.80 6.82
C PRO A 48 7.93 -10.81 7.38
N HIS A 49 9.21 -10.91 7.00
CA HIS A 49 10.23 -9.94 7.38
C HIS A 49 10.22 -8.68 6.49
N GLN A 50 9.52 -8.72 5.35
CA GLN A 50 9.41 -7.53 4.51
C GLN A 50 8.56 -6.47 5.21
N PRO A 51 9.03 -5.21 5.24
CA PRO A 51 8.21 -4.13 5.74
C PRO A 51 6.96 -3.99 4.88
N GLN A 52 5.85 -3.70 5.54
CA GLN A 52 4.64 -3.28 4.86
C GLN A 52 4.95 -1.99 4.10
N ARG A 53 4.27 -1.75 2.98
CA ARG A 53 4.40 -0.47 2.27
C ARG A 53 3.06 0.22 2.16
N ARG A 54 3.09 1.54 1.97
CA ARG A 54 1.90 2.37 1.82
C ARG A 54 2.04 3.36 0.67
N ALA A 55 1.00 3.47 -0.13
CA ALA A 55 0.85 4.49 -1.17
C ALA A 55 -0.44 5.29 -0.95
N PHE A 56 -0.41 6.56 -1.34
CA PHE A 56 -1.58 7.42 -1.39
C PHE A 56 -1.99 7.60 -2.84
N MET A 57 -3.25 7.29 -3.15
CA MET A 57 -3.76 7.31 -4.52
C MET A 57 -5.08 8.06 -4.59
N PRO A 58 -5.45 8.69 -5.71
CA PRO A 58 -6.77 9.29 -5.85
C PRO A 58 -7.89 8.27 -5.57
N VAL A 59 -8.98 8.73 -4.96
CA VAL A 59 -10.13 7.87 -4.61
C VAL A 59 -10.62 7.11 -5.84
N GLY A 60 -10.73 5.78 -5.71
CA GLY A 60 -11.18 4.89 -6.78
C GLY A 60 -10.11 4.52 -7.82
N ALA A 61 -8.92 5.14 -7.81
CA ALA A 61 -7.83 4.78 -8.72
C ALA A 61 -7.38 3.31 -8.51
N PHE A 62 -7.30 2.88 -7.25
CA PHE A 62 -6.93 1.51 -6.89
C PHE A 62 -7.80 0.44 -7.58
N ASP A 63 -9.08 0.72 -7.78
CA ASP A 63 -10.01 -0.26 -8.35
C ASP A 63 -9.70 -0.54 -9.84
N GLY A 64 -9.09 0.41 -10.55
CA GLY A 64 -8.68 0.28 -11.96
C GLY A 64 -7.29 -0.33 -12.20
N LEU A 65 -6.43 -0.44 -11.18
CA LEU A 65 -5.05 -0.92 -11.38
C LEU A 65 -4.98 -2.41 -11.73
N ASP A 66 -4.20 -2.76 -12.75
CA ASP A 66 -3.81 -4.13 -13.03
C ASP A 66 -2.56 -4.53 -12.21
N PRO A 67 -2.10 -5.79 -12.28
CA PRO A 67 -0.91 -6.24 -11.55
C PRO A 67 0.40 -5.54 -11.96
N GLU A 68 0.49 -4.94 -13.14
CA GLU A 68 1.67 -4.21 -13.58
C GLU A 68 1.70 -2.82 -12.96
N ALA A 69 0.59 -2.07 -13.08
CA ALA A 69 0.45 -0.78 -12.42
C ALA A 69 0.58 -0.89 -10.89
N LEU A 70 0.08 -1.97 -10.27
CA LEU A 70 0.27 -2.23 -8.84
C LEU A 70 1.74 -2.41 -8.43
N ARG A 71 2.58 -2.96 -9.31
CA ARG A 71 4.02 -3.10 -9.06
C ARG A 71 4.71 -1.74 -9.10
N GLU A 72 4.35 -0.90 -10.06
CA GLU A 72 4.88 0.46 -10.16
C GLU A 72 4.54 1.27 -8.90
N GLU A 73 3.27 1.26 -8.49
CA GLU A 73 2.82 1.91 -7.25
C GLU A 73 3.52 1.34 -6.01
N PHE A 74 3.83 0.04 -5.98
CA PHE A 74 4.55 -0.60 -4.89
C PHE A 74 6.02 -0.15 -4.78
N VAL A 75 6.68 0.11 -5.92
CA VAL A 75 8.07 0.59 -5.93
C VAL A 75 8.16 1.97 -5.28
N ASP A 76 7.20 2.84 -5.60
CA ASP A 76 7.10 4.20 -5.06
C ASP A 76 6.46 4.27 -3.66
N ALA A 77 5.82 3.18 -3.21
CA ALA A 77 5.21 3.10 -1.89
C ALA A 77 6.24 3.22 -0.77
N THR A 78 5.91 4.01 0.25
CA THR A 78 6.77 4.23 1.42
C THR A 78 6.78 2.97 2.29
N PRO A 79 7.97 2.39 2.59
CA PRO A 79 8.06 1.29 3.54
C PRO A 79 7.75 1.80 4.95
N GLU A 80 6.86 1.10 5.65
CA GLU A 80 6.59 1.37 7.06
C GLU A 80 7.70 0.80 7.93
N PRO A 81 8.04 1.47 9.05
CA PRO A 81 8.94 0.90 10.03
C PRO A 81 8.38 -0.44 10.53
N ALA A 82 9.24 -1.44 10.70
CA ALA A 82 8.83 -2.71 11.25
C ALA A 82 8.21 -2.51 12.64
N PRO A 83 7.09 -3.20 12.97
CA PRO A 83 6.53 -3.11 14.31
C PRO A 83 7.58 -3.55 15.34
N HIS A 84 7.87 -2.67 16.29
CA HIS A 84 8.78 -2.93 17.41
C HIS A 84 8.25 -4.00 18.36
#